data_AF-W0RMG5-F1
#
_entry.id   AF-W0RMG5-F1
#
_cell.length_a   1.000
_cell.length_b   1.000
_cell.length_c   1.000
_cell.angle_alpha   90.00
_cell.angle_beta   90.00
_cell.angle_gamma   90.00
#
_symmetry.space_group_name_H-M   'P 1'
#
loop_
_entity.id
_entity.type
_entity.pdbx_description
1 polymer ?
#
loop_
_entity_poly.entity_id
_entity_poly.type
_entity_poly.pdbx_seq_one_letter_code
_entity_poly.pdbx_strand_id
1 'polypeptide(L)'
;MSDTTLDAVVFDSVLTGYPLPGEQQFLLLAAQPRPDTLDVRTIVRFDTLPARYFPTGAADSVRITQVDSGFITIHFDTATKLLTQPATISAYDVDTTAANDTTAAALNGLFRPDRLIGTVTVRPESLTTDSLRVRISNAAIAAKTRDTLRLRIGLRISSTAPVRLRIDASQGGTATSPVRLSFDPVSAGDTTYSPIVLTPSSSTPTGDAETALGFRDFTIVAAGAVPAFGSDLVIGGLPARRTFMRFVVPSRLVDSATIVRATLLLTQRPTPGAERTDTVELTPNVVVAEGSIADLRRSVDLSAPGSNFGVDSLRLSPADSGARSLSLVNLVRAWHALPTTTQRALVLRARFEGAQAAALRFVSAEGSPTQRPRLRISFIPRTEFALP
;
A
#
# COMPACT_ATOMS: atom_id res chain seq x y z
N MET A 1 -40.27 -11.55 -16.59
CA MET A 1 -39.04 -11.02 -15.95
C MET A 1 -39.17 -11.28 -14.47
N SER A 2 -38.24 -12.04 -13.89
CA SER A 2 -38.30 -12.38 -12.47
C SER A 2 -37.25 -11.56 -11.72
N ASP A 3 -37.64 -10.99 -10.59
CA ASP A 3 -36.74 -10.27 -9.69
C ASP A 3 -36.63 -11.06 -8.39
N THR A 4 -35.41 -11.32 -7.92
CA THR A 4 -35.20 -11.97 -6.64
C THR A 4 -34.11 -11.22 -5.91
N THR A 5 -34.44 -10.71 -4.73
CA THR A 5 -33.44 -10.26 -3.77
C THR A 5 -32.93 -11.51 -3.05
N LEU A 6 -31.76 -11.98 -3.45
CA LEU A 6 -31.05 -12.97 -2.68
C LEU A 6 -30.25 -12.20 -1.62
N ASP A 7 -30.39 -12.59 -0.35
CA ASP A 7 -29.38 -12.30 0.67
C ASP A 7 -28.14 -13.11 0.29
N ALA A 8 -27.44 -12.68 -0.75
CA ALA A 8 -26.47 -13.53 -1.42
C ALA A 8 -25.10 -13.48 -0.76
N VAL A 9 -24.83 -12.53 0.14
CA VAL A 9 -23.58 -12.48 0.92
C VAL A 9 -23.72 -13.37 2.15
N VAL A 10 -23.06 -14.54 2.13
CA VAL A 10 -23.15 -15.53 3.21
C VAL A 10 -22.01 -15.38 4.22
N PHE A 11 -20.90 -14.80 3.78
CA PHE A 11 -19.74 -14.59 4.62
C PHE A 11 -19.00 -13.32 4.20
N ASP A 12 -18.62 -12.50 5.16
CA ASP A 12 -17.70 -11.39 4.96
C ASP A 12 -16.64 -11.32 6.06
N SER A 13 -15.51 -10.68 5.72
CA SER A 13 -14.40 -10.52 6.65
C SER A 13 -13.51 -9.35 6.24
N VAL A 14 -12.77 -8.81 7.20
CA VAL A 14 -11.78 -7.75 6.99
C VAL A 14 -10.39 -8.31 7.26
N LEU A 15 -9.52 -8.20 6.26
CA LEU A 15 -8.13 -8.63 6.35
C LEU A 15 -7.23 -7.40 6.44
N THR A 16 -6.32 -7.40 7.42
CA THR A 16 -5.38 -6.30 7.66
C THR A 16 -3.97 -6.64 7.19
N GLY A 17 -3.12 -5.62 7.03
CA GLY A 17 -1.71 -5.79 6.69
C GLY A 17 -1.44 -5.77 5.19
N TYR A 18 -2.27 -5.06 4.42
CA TYR A 18 -2.04 -4.83 3.00
C TYR A 18 -1.47 -3.42 2.74
N PRO A 19 -0.74 -3.21 1.63
CA PRO A 19 -0.17 -4.24 0.76
C PRO A 19 0.80 -5.13 1.55
N LEU A 20 1.06 -6.34 1.06
CA LEU A 20 2.15 -7.12 1.62
C LEU A 20 3.48 -6.39 1.37
N PRO A 21 4.51 -6.59 2.21
CA PRO A 21 5.85 -6.08 1.93
C PRO A 21 6.30 -6.49 0.52
N GLY A 22 6.72 -5.52 -0.30
CA GLY A 22 7.11 -5.74 -1.71
C GLY A 22 5.97 -5.58 -2.72
N GLU A 23 4.74 -5.30 -2.27
CA GLU A 23 3.60 -5.01 -3.16
C GLU A 23 3.21 -3.51 -3.14
N GLN A 24 3.89 -2.70 -2.33
CA GLN A 24 3.56 -1.29 -2.23
C GLN A 24 3.89 -0.56 -3.53
N GLN A 25 2.91 0.14 -4.10
CA GLN A 25 3.18 1.08 -5.20
C GLN A 25 3.83 2.37 -4.70
N PHE A 26 3.40 2.82 -3.52
CA PHE A 26 3.91 4.01 -2.89
C PHE A 26 4.13 3.78 -1.40
N LEU A 27 5.13 4.46 -0.85
CA LEU A 27 5.40 4.58 0.57
C LEU A 27 4.81 5.92 1.05
N LEU A 28 3.88 5.85 1.99
CA LEU A 28 3.32 7.03 2.62
C LEU A 28 4.30 7.65 3.62
N LEU A 29 4.54 8.94 3.45
CA LEU A 29 5.19 9.79 4.43
C LEU A 29 4.21 10.89 4.82
N ALA A 30 3.70 10.85 6.05
CA ALA A 30 2.60 11.74 6.45
C ALA A 30 2.67 12.14 7.93
N ALA A 31 2.22 13.37 8.21
CA ALA A 31 2.03 13.86 9.57
C ALA A 31 0.79 14.75 9.65
N GLN A 32 0.00 14.60 10.72
CA GLN A 32 -1.16 15.44 11.00
C GLN A 32 -1.11 16.02 12.42
N PRO A 33 -0.78 17.31 12.58
CA PRO A 33 -0.69 17.94 13.90
C PRO A 33 -2.09 18.28 14.46
N ARG A 34 -2.79 17.31 15.06
CA ARG A 34 -4.12 17.40 15.74
C ARG A 34 -4.29 16.25 16.75
N PRO A 35 -5.30 16.25 17.67
CA PRO A 35 -5.41 15.26 18.76
C PRO A 35 -5.35 13.79 18.33
N ASP A 36 -5.82 13.45 17.13
CA ASP A 36 -5.61 12.12 16.52
C ASP A 36 -4.38 12.19 15.57
N THR A 37 -3.20 12.40 16.14
CA THR A 37 -1.97 12.65 15.36
C THR A 37 -1.62 11.43 14.50
N LEU A 38 -1.90 11.51 13.20
CA LEU A 38 -1.35 10.58 12.22
C LEU A 38 0.15 10.85 12.09
N ASP A 39 0.98 9.84 12.31
CA ASP A 39 2.43 9.85 12.04
C ASP A 39 2.76 8.56 11.28
N VAL A 40 3.10 8.71 10.00
CA VAL A 40 3.48 7.61 9.12
C VAL A 40 4.89 7.86 8.64
N ARG A 41 5.74 6.86 8.85
CA ARG A 41 7.18 6.94 8.57
C ARG A 41 7.54 5.91 7.52
N THR A 42 8.51 6.26 6.69
CA THR A 42 9.01 5.37 5.63
C THR A 42 10.37 4.83 6.03
N ILE A 43 10.62 3.55 5.76
CA ILE A 43 11.90 2.89 5.99
C ILE A 43 12.46 2.47 4.64
N VAL A 44 13.74 2.75 4.41
CA VAL A 44 14.47 2.31 3.21
C VAL A 44 15.75 1.65 3.65
N ARG A 45 16.01 0.43 3.19
CA ARG A 45 17.17 -0.37 3.57
C ARG A 45 18.23 -0.33 2.47
N PHE A 46 19.47 -0.17 2.88
CA PHE A 46 20.68 -0.38 2.09
C PHE A 46 21.54 -1.36 2.90
N ASP A 47 21.23 -2.64 2.81
CA ASP A 47 21.91 -3.67 3.60
C ASP A 47 23.29 -4.06 3.02
N THR A 48 23.62 -3.56 1.83
CA THR A 48 24.90 -3.80 1.17
C THR A 48 25.53 -2.46 0.77
N LEU A 49 26.50 -2.00 1.56
CA LEU A 49 27.32 -0.84 1.22
C LEU A 49 28.70 -1.29 0.74
N PRO A 50 29.22 -0.72 -0.35
CA PRO A 50 30.55 -1.05 -0.82
C PRO A 50 31.62 -0.51 0.14
N ALA A 51 32.68 -1.28 0.35
CA ALA A 51 33.87 -0.84 1.07
C ALA A 51 34.97 -0.30 0.14
N ARG A 52 34.78 -0.46 -1.18
CA ARG A 52 35.76 -0.13 -2.22
C ARG A 52 35.07 0.52 -3.41
N TYR A 53 35.81 1.30 -4.18
CA TYR A 53 35.37 1.90 -5.44
C TYR A 53 36.47 1.71 -6.50
N PHE A 54 36.12 1.90 -7.77
CA PHE A 54 37.07 1.88 -8.87
C PHE A 54 37.34 3.31 -9.33
N PRO A 55 38.57 3.83 -9.15
CA PRO A 55 38.94 5.10 -9.76
C PRO A 55 38.84 5.04 -11.28
N THR A 56 38.48 6.15 -11.91
CA THR A 56 38.33 6.27 -13.36
C THR A 56 39.64 5.91 -14.05
N GLY A 57 39.61 4.88 -14.90
CA GLY A 57 40.78 4.39 -15.64
C GLY A 57 41.74 3.50 -14.86
N ALA A 58 41.44 3.16 -13.60
CA ALA A 58 42.23 2.22 -12.81
C ALA A 58 41.82 0.76 -13.07
N ALA A 59 42.79 -0.15 -13.04
CA ALA A 59 42.55 -1.60 -13.12
C ALA A 59 42.10 -2.20 -11.78
N ASP A 60 42.50 -1.58 -10.66
CA ASP A 60 42.25 -2.08 -9.31
C ASP A 60 41.27 -1.18 -8.53
N SER A 61 40.52 -1.79 -7.62
CA SER A 61 39.66 -1.05 -6.69
C SER A 61 40.43 -0.51 -5.49
N VAL A 62 40.03 0.65 -4.98
CA VAL A 62 40.60 1.31 -3.81
C VAL A 62 39.60 1.30 -2.66
N ARG A 63 40.07 1.17 -1.43
CA ARG A 63 39.20 1.24 -0.24
C ARG A 63 38.61 2.64 -0.10
N ILE A 64 37.32 2.71 0.22
CA ILE A 64 36.64 3.96 0.59
C ILE A 64 37.10 4.34 1.98
N THR A 65 37.86 5.43 2.09
CA THR A 65 38.36 5.99 3.34
C THR A 65 37.66 7.28 3.72
N GLN A 66 37.06 7.95 2.74
CA GLN A 66 36.34 9.21 2.86
C GLN A 66 35.02 9.13 2.09
N VAL A 67 34.07 9.96 2.49
CA VAL A 67 32.81 10.12 1.77
C VAL A 67 32.54 11.61 1.66
N ASP A 68 32.12 12.06 0.48
CA ASP A 68 31.60 13.40 0.26
C ASP A 68 30.21 13.39 -0.40
N SER A 69 29.52 14.52 -0.31
CA SER A 69 28.28 14.80 -1.02
C SER A 69 27.19 13.73 -0.88
N GLY A 70 27.06 13.11 0.29
CA GLY A 70 26.02 12.11 0.58
C GLY A 70 24.60 12.69 0.50
N PHE A 71 23.72 12.03 -0.25
CA PHE A 71 22.28 12.30 -0.24
C PHE A 71 21.47 11.07 -0.63
N ILE A 72 20.21 11.04 -0.19
CA ILE A 72 19.18 10.23 -0.83
C ILE A 72 18.40 11.06 -1.83
N THR A 73 18.00 10.46 -2.95
CA THR A 73 17.03 11.01 -3.89
C THR A 73 15.71 10.29 -3.71
N ILE A 74 14.65 11.04 -3.43
CA ILE A 74 13.29 10.56 -3.23
C ILE A 74 12.47 11.01 -4.44
N HIS A 75 11.76 10.09 -5.08
CA HIS A 75 10.74 10.42 -6.09
C HIS A 75 9.36 10.31 -5.46
N PHE A 76 8.43 11.16 -5.87
CA PHE A 76 7.11 11.20 -5.27
C PHE A 76 6.02 11.63 -6.26
N ASP A 77 4.79 11.16 -6.00
CA ASP A 77 3.61 11.55 -6.76
C ASP A 77 3.23 13.01 -6.49
N THR A 78 3.48 13.87 -7.47
CA THR A 78 3.20 15.30 -7.40
C THR A 78 1.69 15.61 -7.51
N ALA A 79 0.88 14.70 -8.04
CA ALA A 79 -0.54 14.93 -8.29
C ALA A 79 -1.40 14.77 -7.02
N THR A 80 -0.92 14.01 -6.03
CA THR A 80 -1.70 13.68 -4.82
C THR A 80 -1.06 14.13 -3.50
N LYS A 81 0.04 14.89 -3.60
CA LYS A 81 0.72 15.50 -2.44
C LYS A 81 -0.20 16.47 -1.71
N LEU A 82 -0.05 16.52 -0.39
CA LEU A 82 -0.61 17.55 0.47
C LEU A 82 0.54 18.26 1.17
N LEU A 83 0.84 19.49 0.75
CA LEU A 83 1.85 20.34 1.37
C LEU A 83 1.39 21.79 1.23
N THR A 84 0.70 22.31 2.25
CA THR A 84 0.17 23.68 2.25
C THR A 84 1.01 24.64 3.10
N GLN A 85 1.90 24.11 3.93
CA GLN A 85 2.85 24.84 4.77
C GLN A 85 4.23 24.19 4.64
N PRO A 86 5.32 24.90 4.96
CA PRO A 86 6.64 24.27 5.02
C PRO A 86 6.63 23.00 5.88
N ALA A 87 7.34 21.98 5.41
CA ALA A 87 7.49 20.72 6.12
C ALA A 87 8.97 20.33 6.18
N THR A 88 9.37 19.66 7.25
CA THR A 88 10.73 19.17 7.43
C THR A 88 10.74 17.66 7.33
N ILE A 89 11.54 17.13 6.41
CA ILE A 89 11.82 15.71 6.31
C ILE A 89 13.14 15.44 7.02
N SER A 90 13.09 14.56 8.01
CA SER A 90 14.24 14.11 8.79
C SER A 90 14.53 12.65 8.49
N ALA A 91 15.81 12.35 8.25
CA ALA A 91 16.35 11.02 7.99
C ALA A 91 17.14 10.54 9.21
N TYR A 92 16.82 9.34 9.70
CA TYR A 92 17.43 8.72 10.87
C TYR A 92 18.09 7.39 10.49
N ASP A 93 19.22 7.05 11.11
CA ASP A 93 19.77 5.69 11.07
C ASP A 93 18.95 4.77 11.98
N VAL A 94 18.10 3.96 11.36
CA VAL A 94 17.20 3.00 12.01
C VAL A 94 17.70 1.57 11.90
N ASP A 95 18.99 1.36 11.62
CA ASP A 95 19.58 0.03 11.68
C ASP A 95 19.56 -0.52 13.12
N THR A 96 19.21 -1.81 13.22
CA THR A 96 19.05 -2.55 14.46
C THR A 96 19.25 -4.05 14.22
N THR A 97 19.65 -4.75 15.27
CA THR A 97 19.81 -6.22 15.28
C THR A 97 18.59 -6.93 15.89
N ALA A 98 17.55 -6.17 16.28
CA ALA A 98 16.33 -6.73 16.83
C ALA A 98 15.62 -7.66 15.81
N ALA A 99 15.13 -8.81 16.27
CA ALA A 99 14.45 -9.78 15.39
C ALA A 99 13.14 -9.25 14.77
N ASN A 100 12.55 -8.20 15.34
CA ASN A 100 11.32 -7.55 14.90
C ASN A 100 11.57 -6.18 14.23
N ASP A 101 12.71 -6.04 13.52
CA ASP A 101 13.19 -4.82 12.82
C ASP A 101 12.30 -4.29 11.67
N THR A 102 11.10 -4.84 11.52
CA THR A 102 10.06 -4.44 10.56
C THR A 102 8.82 -3.86 11.25
N THR A 103 8.75 -3.91 12.59
CA THR A 103 7.56 -3.49 13.35
C THR A 103 7.65 -2.04 13.80
N ALA A 104 6.50 -1.35 13.86
CA ALA A 104 6.43 0.01 14.39
C ALA A 104 6.95 0.07 15.84
N ALA A 105 6.64 -0.93 16.66
CA ALA A 105 7.10 -1.01 18.05
C ALA A 105 8.63 -1.03 18.17
N ALA A 106 9.33 -1.79 17.32
CA ALA A 106 10.80 -1.84 17.32
C ALA A 106 11.44 -0.57 16.76
N LEU A 107 10.86 -0.03 15.68
CA LEU A 107 11.47 1.06 14.93
C LEU A 107 11.20 2.44 15.51
N ASN A 108 10.07 2.66 16.18
CA ASN A 108 9.69 3.98 16.70
C ASN A 108 10.74 4.57 17.65
N GLY A 109 11.37 3.73 18.49
CA GLY A 109 12.43 4.14 19.42
C GLY A 109 13.77 4.53 18.76
N LEU A 110 13.90 4.34 17.45
CA LEU A 110 15.11 4.71 16.68
C LEU A 110 15.02 6.11 16.07
N PHE A 111 13.83 6.73 16.05
CA PHE A 111 13.62 8.09 15.55
C PHE A 111 13.92 9.13 16.64
N ARG A 112 15.19 9.25 17.01
CA ARG A 112 15.70 10.10 18.09
C ARG A 112 16.88 10.97 17.65
N PRO A 113 17.17 12.10 18.33
CA PRO A 113 18.14 13.07 17.85
C PRO A 113 19.56 12.52 17.61
N ASP A 114 20.04 11.57 18.42
CA ASP A 114 21.36 10.93 18.27
C ASP A 114 21.47 10.05 17.02
N ARG A 115 20.34 9.66 16.42
CA ARG A 115 20.27 8.87 15.18
C ARG A 115 20.00 9.74 13.95
N LEU A 116 19.83 11.05 14.10
CA LEU A 116 19.54 11.94 12.98
C LEU A 116 20.77 12.03 12.06
N ILE A 117 20.59 11.65 10.80
CA ILE A 117 21.65 11.65 9.79
C ILE A 117 21.37 12.60 8.63
N GLY A 118 20.21 13.25 8.58
CA GLY A 118 19.90 14.20 7.51
C GLY A 118 18.60 14.94 7.75
N THR A 119 18.50 16.14 7.19
CA THR A 119 17.28 16.96 7.25
C THR A 119 17.16 17.80 5.97
N VAL A 120 15.94 17.98 5.50
CA VAL A 120 15.61 19.00 4.49
C VAL A 120 14.28 19.65 4.84
N THR A 121 14.20 20.97 4.70
CA THR A 121 12.93 21.69 4.77
C THR A 121 12.44 21.96 3.37
N VAL A 122 11.22 21.49 3.07
CA VAL A 122 10.54 21.69 1.80
C VAL A 122 9.43 22.71 1.97
N ARG A 123 9.30 23.60 1.00
CA ARG A 123 8.21 24.56 0.89
C ARG A 123 7.24 24.14 -0.22
N PRO A 124 5.95 24.48 -0.15
CA PRO A 124 4.98 24.13 -1.19
C PRO A 124 5.46 24.45 -2.61
N GLU A 125 6.09 25.60 -2.80
CA GLU A 125 6.64 26.09 -4.05
C GLU A 125 7.94 25.39 -4.51
N SER A 126 8.63 24.68 -3.60
CA SER A 126 9.89 23.99 -3.91
C SER A 126 9.72 22.60 -4.51
N LEU A 127 8.52 22.02 -4.42
CA LEU A 127 8.22 20.69 -4.97
C LEU A 127 7.56 20.79 -6.35
N THR A 128 8.16 21.55 -7.26
CA THR A 128 7.72 21.63 -8.67
C THR A 128 8.21 20.44 -9.49
N THR A 129 9.34 19.85 -9.08
CA THR A 129 9.84 18.57 -9.60
C THR A 129 9.26 17.39 -8.82
N ASP A 130 9.32 16.21 -9.43
CA ASP A 130 8.91 14.92 -8.86
C ASP A 130 9.99 14.28 -7.98
N SER A 131 11.15 14.94 -7.81
CA SER A 131 12.27 14.46 -7.02
C SER A 131 12.75 15.47 -5.99
N LEU A 132 13.25 14.96 -4.86
CA LEU A 132 13.81 15.70 -3.75
C LEU A 132 15.10 15.03 -3.27
N ARG A 133 16.14 15.82 -3.03
CA ARG A 133 17.37 15.34 -2.38
C ARG A 133 17.34 15.66 -0.88
N VAL A 134 17.59 14.65 -0.06
CA VAL A 134 17.84 14.81 1.38
C VAL A 134 19.30 14.52 1.63
N ARG A 135 20.08 15.53 2.06
CA ARG A 135 21.48 15.34 2.41
C ARG A 135 21.61 14.38 3.57
N ILE A 136 22.53 13.42 3.45
CA ILE A 136 22.84 12.43 4.48
C ILE A 136 24.27 12.67 4.95
N SER A 137 24.50 12.53 6.26
CA SER A 137 25.79 12.70 6.90
C SER A 137 26.85 11.82 6.24
N ASN A 138 27.85 12.47 5.64
CA ASN A 138 29.01 11.81 5.08
C ASN A 138 29.70 10.91 6.11
N ALA A 139 29.77 11.35 7.37
CA ALA A 139 30.37 10.57 8.46
C ALA A 139 29.57 9.29 8.75
N ALA A 140 28.23 9.33 8.68
CA ALA A 140 27.40 8.15 8.86
C ALA A 140 27.60 7.14 7.71
N ILE A 141 27.63 7.60 6.46
CA ILE A 141 27.89 6.74 5.30
C ILE A 141 29.31 6.16 5.38
N ALA A 142 30.32 6.98 5.72
CA ALA A 142 31.71 6.55 5.85
C ALA A 142 31.88 5.49 6.95
N ALA A 143 31.18 5.63 8.09
CA ALA A 143 31.19 4.63 9.15
C ALA A 143 30.64 3.28 8.66
N LYS A 144 29.53 3.30 7.92
CA LYS A 144 28.90 2.07 7.42
C LYS A 144 29.68 1.41 6.29
N THR A 145 30.26 2.19 5.36
CA THR A 145 31.07 1.66 4.25
C THR A 145 32.38 1.03 4.72
N ARG A 146 33.07 1.61 5.71
CA ARG A 146 34.35 1.09 6.23
C ARG A 146 34.24 -0.33 6.79
N ASP A 147 33.17 -0.57 7.53
CA ASP A 147 32.92 -1.81 8.28
C ASP A 147 31.89 -2.71 7.58
N THR A 148 31.50 -2.40 6.34
CA THR A 148 30.47 -3.14 5.56
C THR A 148 29.16 -3.35 6.34
N LEU A 149 28.78 -2.33 7.12
CA LEU A 149 27.57 -2.35 7.92
C LEU A 149 26.36 -1.91 7.09
N ARG A 150 25.19 -2.35 7.53
CA ARG A 150 23.91 -1.97 6.93
C ARG A 150 23.57 -0.52 7.26
N LEU A 151 23.08 0.21 6.27
CA LEU A 151 22.49 1.53 6.46
C LEU A 151 21.00 1.43 6.19
N ARG A 152 20.19 1.64 7.23
CA ARG A 152 18.73 1.65 7.11
C ARG A 152 18.26 3.03 7.50
N ILE A 153 17.52 3.67 6.59
CA ILE A 153 17.13 5.07 6.73
C ILE A 153 15.65 5.14 7.03
N GLY A 154 15.31 5.69 8.19
CA GLY A 154 13.95 6.03 8.56
C GLY A 154 13.66 7.49 8.22
N LEU A 155 12.63 7.73 7.41
CA LEU A 155 12.16 9.05 7.03
C LEU A 155 10.93 9.41 7.87
N ARG A 156 10.97 10.61 8.47
CA ARG A 156 9.86 11.22 9.18
C ARG A 156 9.63 12.61 8.62
N ILE A 157 8.37 12.99 8.46
CA ILE A 157 7.99 14.36 8.07
C ILE A 157 7.31 15.07 9.24
N SER A 158 7.54 16.37 9.37
CA SER A 158 6.87 17.22 10.35
C SER A 158 6.46 18.54 9.70
N SER A 159 5.33 19.09 10.12
CA SER A 159 4.81 20.38 9.68
C SER A 159 3.84 20.91 10.74
N THR A 160 3.54 22.20 10.70
CA THR A 160 2.49 22.83 11.53
C THR A 160 1.09 22.60 10.97
N ALA A 161 0.98 22.13 9.72
CA ALA A 161 -0.26 21.73 9.07
C ALA A 161 -0.20 20.25 8.64
N PRO A 162 -1.34 19.62 8.29
CA PRO A 162 -1.33 18.28 7.73
C PRO A 162 -0.46 18.22 6.47
N VAL A 163 0.41 17.21 6.40
CA VAL A 163 1.33 16.99 5.29
C VAL A 163 1.31 15.52 4.88
N ARG A 164 1.33 15.26 3.57
CA ARG A 164 1.32 13.92 2.98
C ARG A 164 2.10 13.89 1.68
N LEU A 165 3.04 12.97 1.59
CA LEU A 165 3.77 12.63 0.37
C LEU A 165 3.64 11.12 0.11
N ARG A 166 3.45 10.76 -1.15
CA ARG A 166 3.53 9.37 -1.62
C ARG A 166 4.84 9.21 -2.35
N ILE A 167 5.77 8.53 -1.71
CA ILE A 167 7.10 8.24 -2.24
C ILE A 167 7.01 7.00 -3.12
N ASP A 168 7.72 6.99 -4.23
CA ASP A 168 7.83 5.81 -5.10
C ASP A 168 8.52 4.66 -4.37
N ALA A 169 7.87 3.50 -4.34
CA ALA A 169 8.39 2.29 -3.72
C ALA A 169 9.30 1.50 -4.68
N SER A 170 10.14 0.63 -4.14
CA SER A 170 11.07 -0.22 -4.91
C SER A 170 10.41 -1.32 -5.72
N GLN A 171 9.17 -1.68 -5.38
CA GLN A 171 8.48 -2.81 -5.98
C GLN A 171 6.99 -2.52 -6.12
N GLY A 172 6.66 -1.75 -7.14
CA GLY A 172 5.28 -1.47 -7.51
C GLY A 172 5.23 -0.95 -8.93
N GLY A 173 4.51 -1.67 -9.80
CA GLY A 173 4.59 -1.62 -11.27
C GLY A 173 4.35 -0.28 -11.98
N THR A 174 4.33 0.84 -11.27
CA THR A 174 4.32 2.21 -11.82
C THR A 174 5.62 2.98 -11.58
N ALA A 175 6.48 2.57 -10.64
CA ALA A 175 7.68 3.33 -10.26
C ALA A 175 8.96 2.68 -10.80
N THR A 176 9.65 3.38 -11.71
CA THR A 176 11.00 3.02 -12.21
C THR A 176 12.13 3.61 -11.35
N SER A 177 11.77 4.39 -10.33
CA SER A 177 12.70 5.30 -9.64
C SER A 177 12.59 5.19 -8.11
N PRO A 178 13.05 4.08 -7.49
CA PRO A 178 13.09 3.95 -6.04
C PRO A 178 13.93 5.04 -5.37
N VAL A 179 13.84 5.14 -4.04
CA VAL A 179 14.75 5.96 -3.25
C VAL A 179 16.19 5.48 -3.47
N ARG A 180 17.08 6.35 -3.93
CA ARG A 180 18.50 6.01 -4.18
C ARG A 180 19.40 6.72 -3.20
N LEU A 181 20.40 6.02 -2.66
CA LEU A 181 21.49 6.63 -1.91
C LEU A 181 22.63 6.94 -2.89
N SER A 182 23.17 8.15 -2.84
CA SER A 182 24.28 8.58 -3.67
C SER A 182 25.34 9.28 -2.83
N PHE A 183 26.60 9.00 -3.11
CA PHE A 183 27.72 9.66 -2.45
C PHE A 183 29.01 9.50 -3.28
N ASP A 184 29.95 10.38 -2.97
CA ASP A 184 31.27 10.40 -3.58
C ASP A 184 32.25 9.65 -2.66
N PRO A 185 33.01 8.65 -3.14
CA PRO A 185 33.87 7.79 -2.32
C PRO A 185 35.22 8.43 -1.93
N VAL A 186 35.39 9.73 -2.17
CA VAL A 186 36.62 10.50 -1.97
C VAL A 186 36.30 11.91 -1.44
N SER A 187 37.32 12.67 -1.06
CA SER A 187 37.15 14.07 -0.65
C SER A 187 36.66 14.98 -1.78
N ALA A 188 35.98 16.05 -1.39
CA ALA A 188 35.57 17.12 -2.30
C ALA A 188 36.74 17.61 -3.19
N GLY A 189 36.48 17.73 -4.50
CA GLY A 189 37.44 18.27 -5.48
C GLY A 189 38.26 17.21 -6.22
N ASP A 190 38.29 15.97 -5.76
CA ASP A 190 38.77 14.85 -6.59
C ASP A 190 37.73 14.58 -7.70
N THR A 191 38.18 14.20 -8.88
CA THR A 191 37.33 13.87 -10.04
C THR A 191 37.68 12.53 -10.66
N THR A 192 38.57 11.77 -10.02
CA THR A 192 39.06 10.47 -10.49
C THR A 192 38.09 9.33 -10.16
N TYR A 193 36.81 9.59 -10.03
CA TYR A 193 35.80 8.60 -9.66
C TYR A 193 34.47 8.84 -10.36
N SER A 194 33.58 7.86 -10.27
CA SER A 194 32.16 8.02 -10.56
C SER A 194 31.36 7.91 -9.26
N PRO A 195 30.35 8.77 -9.02
CA PRO A 195 29.54 8.70 -7.81
C PRO A 195 28.95 7.31 -7.61
N ILE A 196 28.99 6.82 -6.38
CA ILE A 196 28.38 5.54 -6.03
C ILE A 196 26.88 5.79 -5.88
N VAL A 197 26.08 5.00 -6.61
CA VAL A 197 24.62 5.05 -6.53
C VAL A 197 24.10 3.68 -6.12
N LEU A 198 23.45 3.61 -4.95
CA LEU A 198 22.86 2.40 -4.41
C LEU A 198 21.34 2.45 -4.52
N THR A 199 20.75 1.33 -4.90
CA THR A 199 19.31 1.08 -4.79
C THR A 199 18.99 0.38 -3.47
N PRO A 200 17.74 0.45 -3.01
CA PRO A 200 17.34 -0.24 -1.79
C PRO A 200 17.62 -1.73 -1.89
N SER A 201 18.18 -2.30 -0.83
CA SER A 201 18.48 -3.71 -0.68
C SER A 201 18.23 -4.14 0.76
N SER A 202 17.74 -5.36 0.93
CA SER A 202 17.47 -5.93 2.24
C SER A 202 17.96 -7.37 2.25
N SER A 203 18.70 -7.73 3.29
CA SER A 203 19.22 -9.07 3.52
C SER A 203 18.60 -9.73 4.75
N THR A 204 17.54 -9.12 5.33
CA THR A 204 16.77 -9.69 6.44
C THR A 204 15.28 -9.81 6.10
N PRO A 205 14.61 -10.91 6.51
CA PRO A 205 15.15 -12.03 7.28
C PRO A 205 16.14 -12.90 6.48
N THR A 206 17.15 -13.43 7.18
CA THR A 206 18.14 -14.34 6.58
C THR A 206 17.49 -15.69 6.27
N GLY A 207 17.76 -16.25 5.09
CA GLY A 207 17.20 -17.56 4.68
C GLY A 207 15.84 -17.49 3.98
N ASP A 208 15.24 -16.31 3.88
CA ASP A 208 14.01 -16.06 3.11
C ASP A 208 14.21 -14.82 2.22
N ALA A 209 14.74 -15.06 1.01
CA ALA A 209 15.09 -14.01 0.08
C ALA A 209 13.87 -13.24 -0.44
N GLU A 210 12.73 -13.91 -0.64
CA GLU A 210 11.50 -13.28 -1.13
C GLU A 210 10.96 -12.28 -0.10
N THR A 211 10.84 -12.70 1.16
CA THR A 211 10.43 -11.80 2.24
C THR A 211 11.45 -10.67 2.44
N ALA A 212 12.75 -10.96 2.34
CA ALA A 212 13.78 -9.93 2.43
C ALA A 212 13.64 -8.88 1.32
N LEU A 213 13.38 -9.30 0.07
CA LEU A 213 13.11 -8.39 -1.05
C LEU A 213 11.91 -7.47 -0.79
N GLY A 214 10.87 -7.98 -0.13
CA GLY A 214 9.70 -7.20 0.27
C GLY A 214 9.98 -6.15 1.35
N PHE A 215 11.09 -6.26 2.09
CA PHE A 215 11.49 -5.32 3.14
C PHE A 215 12.56 -4.30 2.71
N ARG A 216 12.88 -4.22 1.42
CA ARG A 216 13.78 -3.18 0.88
C ARG A 216 13.30 -1.77 1.24
N ASP A 217 11.99 -1.56 1.17
CA ASP A 217 11.34 -0.37 1.66
C ASP A 217 9.90 -0.65 2.11
N PHE A 218 9.44 0.06 3.14
CA PHE A 218 8.11 -0.11 3.71
C PHE A 218 7.72 1.08 4.59
N THR A 219 6.44 1.17 4.94
CA THR A 219 5.94 2.18 5.87
C THR A 219 5.58 1.58 7.22
N ILE A 220 5.77 2.36 8.28
CA ILE A 220 5.22 2.07 9.60
C ILE A 220 4.24 3.17 10.01
N VAL A 221 3.17 2.77 10.68
CA VAL A 221 2.23 3.70 11.33
C VAL A 221 2.74 3.91 12.75
N ALA A 222 3.39 5.04 12.98
CA ALA A 222 3.97 5.37 14.28
C ALA A 222 2.89 5.85 15.27
N ALA A 223 1.87 6.56 14.78
CA ALA A 223 0.70 6.99 15.55
C ALA A 223 -0.52 7.22 14.62
N GLY A 224 -1.72 7.29 15.20
CA GLY A 224 -2.96 7.60 14.47
C GLY A 224 -3.49 6.46 13.59
N ALA A 225 -3.25 5.21 14.00
CA ALA A 225 -3.83 4.05 13.32
C ALA A 225 -5.36 4.07 13.45
N VAL A 226 -6.06 3.82 12.34
CA VAL A 226 -7.52 3.72 12.33
C VAL A 226 -7.92 2.47 13.13
N PRO A 227 -8.74 2.59 14.19
CA PRO A 227 -9.10 1.45 15.02
C PRO A 227 -9.92 0.40 14.24
N ALA A 228 -10.09 -0.78 14.82
CA ALA A 228 -11.10 -1.72 14.35
C ALA A 228 -12.49 -1.14 14.64
N PHE A 229 -13.40 -1.15 13.67
CA PHE A 229 -14.74 -0.58 13.81
C PHE A 229 -15.77 -1.65 14.18
N GLY A 230 -15.50 -2.40 15.24
CA GLY A 230 -16.34 -3.55 15.62
C GLY A 230 -16.47 -4.53 14.46
N SER A 231 -17.71 -4.87 14.08
CA SER A 231 -18.02 -5.75 12.96
C SER A 231 -18.12 -5.05 11.62
N ASP A 232 -17.92 -3.73 11.50
CA ASP A 232 -18.01 -3.03 10.22
C ASP A 232 -16.92 -3.51 9.23
N LEU A 233 -17.28 -3.55 7.94
CA LEU A 233 -16.34 -3.81 6.84
C LEU A 233 -15.52 -2.55 6.56
N VAL A 234 -14.20 -2.70 6.46
CA VAL A 234 -13.26 -1.57 6.33
C VAL A 234 -12.36 -1.77 5.14
N ILE A 235 -12.25 -0.75 4.29
CA ILE A 235 -11.48 -0.78 3.05
C ILE A 235 -10.53 0.41 3.02
N GLY A 236 -9.23 0.16 2.86
CA GLY A 236 -8.18 1.17 2.97
C GLY A 236 -7.79 1.45 4.43
N GLY A 237 -7.43 2.70 4.74
CA GLY A 237 -6.96 3.09 6.06
C GLY A 237 -5.49 2.79 6.33
N LEU A 238 -5.07 3.04 7.58
CA LEU A 238 -3.74 2.74 8.09
C LEU A 238 -3.85 2.06 9.46
N PRO A 239 -3.43 0.80 9.63
CA PRO A 239 -2.94 -0.10 8.58
C PRO A 239 -4.04 -0.39 7.54
N ALA A 240 -3.64 -0.61 6.29
CA ALA A 240 -4.60 -0.81 5.21
C ALA A 240 -5.30 -2.16 5.30
N ARG A 241 -6.57 -2.17 4.90
CA ARG A 241 -7.48 -3.30 5.01
C ARG A 241 -8.18 -3.59 3.69
N ARG A 242 -8.42 -4.88 3.45
CA ARG A 242 -9.27 -5.40 2.36
C ARG A 242 -10.49 -6.05 2.97
N THR A 243 -11.63 -5.91 2.29
CA THR A 243 -12.87 -6.60 2.66
C THR A 243 -13.09 -7.77 1.71
N PHE A 244 -13.26 -8.95 2.25
CA PHE A 244 -13.62 -10.16 1.50
C PHE A 244 -15.12 -10.40 1.67
N MET A 245 -15.82 -10.73 0.58
CA MET A 245 -17.23 -11.14 0.60
C MET A 245 -17.42 -12.37 -0.28
N ARG A 246 -18.04 -13.41 0.27
CA ARG A 246 -18.41 -14.63 -0.46
C ARG A 246 -19.90 -14.71 -0.68
N PHE A 247 -20.25 -15.13 -1.89
CA PHE A 247 -21.62 -15.22 -2.35
C PHE A 247 -22.05 -16.68 -2.51
N VAL A 248 -23.30 -16.99 -2.13
CA VAL A 248 -23.97 -18.22 -2.55
C VAL A 248 -24.87 -17.86 -3.72
N VAL A 249 -24.41 -18.21 -4.93
CA VAL A 249 -25.16 -17.99 -6.17
C VAL A 249 -25.82 -19.31 -6.55
N PRO A 250 -27.16 -19.40 -6.55
CA PRO A 250 -27.86 -20.61 -6.97
C PRO A 250 -27.46 -21.03 -8.39
N SER A 251 -27.23 -22.33 -8.61
CA SER A 251 -26.87 -22.90 -9.92
C SER A 251 -27.83 -22.48 -11.02
N ARG A 252 -29.14 -22.45 -10.75
CA ARG A 252 -30.17 -21.98 -11.71
C ARG A 252 -29.91 -20.58 -12.28
N LEU A 253 -29.23 -19.70 -11.55
CA LEU A 253 -28.88 -18.35 -12.03
C LEU A 253 -27.64 -18.35 -12.90
N VAL A 254 -26.71 -19.25 -12.61
CA VAL A 254 -25.46 -19.39 -13.34
C VAL A 254 -25.69 -20.16 -14.63
N ASP A 255 -26.38 -21.30 -14.55
CA ASP A 255 -26.46 -22.30 -15.62
C ASP A 255 -27.67 -22.13 -16.55
N SER A 256 -28.77 -21.57 -16.03
CA SER A 256 -30.08 -21.63 -16.71
C SER A 256 -30.82 -20.28 -16.73
N ALA A 257 -30.10 -19.17 -16.59
CA ALA A 257 -30.70 -17.85 -16.63
C ALA A 257 -29.88 -16.84 -17.45
N THR A 258 -30.60 -15.94 -18.11
CA THR A 258 -30.01 -14.72 -18.66
C THR A 258 -30.06 -13.65 -17.59
N ILE A 259 -28.90 -13.30 -17.03
CA ILE A 259 -28.78 -12.23 -16.03
C ILE A 259 -28.97 -10.88 -16.73
N VAL A 260 -29.99 -10.12 -16.32
CA VAL A 260 -30.29 -8.78 -16.86
C VAL A 260 -29.63 -7.70 -16.00
N ARG A 261 -29.65 -7.89 -14.67
CA ARG A 261 -29.03 -6.97 -13.72
C ARG A 261 -28.47 -7.77 -12.54
N ALA A 262 -27.29 -7.39 -12.09
CA ALA A 262 -26.78 -7.79 -10.78
C ALA A 262 -26.17 -6.57 -10.10
N THR A 263 -26.55 -6.30 -8.87
CA THR A 263 -26.10 -5.11 -8.12
C THR A 263 -25.76 -5.50 -6.70
N LEU A 264 -24.51 -5.29 -6.31
CA LEU A 264 -24.08 -5.34 -4.92
C LEU A 264 -24.49 -4.02 -4.25
N LEU A 265 -25.26 -4.12 -3.18
CA LEU A 265 -25.71 -3.03 -2.34
C LEU A 265 -24.92 -3.08 -1.03
N LEU A 266 -24.32 -1.95 -0.66
CA LEU A 266 -23.55 -1.76 0.56
C LEU A 266 -24.13 -0.56 1.31
N THR A 267 -24.15 -0.61 2.64
CA THR A 267 -24.54 0.54 3.46
C THR A 267 -23.30 1.20 4.05
N GLN A 268 -22.94 2.37 3.52
CA GLN A 268 -21.79 3.13 4.00
C GLN A 268 -22.12 3.84 5.33
N ARG A 269 -21.16 3.81 6.24
CA ARG A 269 -21.15 4.63 7.47
C ARG A 269 -20.04 5.68 7.36
N PRO A 270 -20.25 6.90 7.88
CA PRO A 270 -19.19 7.91 7.92
C PRO A 270 -18.00 7.38 8.70
N THR A 271 -16.78 7.51 8.17
CA THR A 271 -15.56 7.19 8.91
C THR A 271 -15.25 8.35 9.87
N PRO A 272 -15.12 8.09 11.18
CA PRO A 272 -14.75 9.14 12.14
C PRO A 272 -13.42 9.80 11.76
N GLY A 273 -13.38 11.13 11.83
CA GLY A 273 -12.18 11.92 11.50
C GLY A 273 -11.89 12.08 10.01
N ALA A 274 -12.71 11.53 9.11
CA ALA A 274 -12.55 11.75 7.68
C ALA A 274 -12.98 13.16 7.27
N GLU A 275 -12.19 13.79 6.41
CA GLU A 275 -12.53 15.08 5.80
C GLU A 275 -13.48 14.89 4.62
N ARG A 276 -14.41 15.84 4.41
CA ARG A 276 -15.39 15.75 3.32
C ARG A 276 -14.77 15.75 1.92
N THR A 277 -13.60 16.37 1.79
CA THR A 277 -12.84 16.44 0.54
C THR A 277 -12.02 15.18 0.27
N ASP A 278 -11.86 14.29 1.26
CA ASP A 278 -11.18 13.02 1.03
C ASP A 278 -11.99 12.16 0.07
N THR A 279 -11.28 11.47 -0.82
CA THR A 279 -11.87 10.52 -1.77
C THR A 279 -11.06 9.23 -1.74
N VAL A 280 -11.77 8.11 -1.64
CA VAL A 280 -11.19 6.77 -1.78
C VAL A 280 -11.78 6.12 -3.03
N GLU A 281 -10.91 5.62 -3.90
CA GLU A 281 -11.30 4.80 -5.03
C GLU A 281 -11.35 3.33 -4.59
N LEU A 282 -12.58 2.84 -4.45
CA LEU A 282 -12.90 1.44 -4.19
C LEU A 282 -12.65 0.63 -5.46
N THR A 283 -11.70 -0.29 -5.39
CA THR A 283 -11.32 -1.18 -6.49
C THR A 283 -11.72 -2.62 -6.15
N PRO A 284 -12.62 -3.24 -6.93
CA PRO A 284 -12.98 -4.63 -6.74
C PRO A 284 -11.98 -5.57 -7.39
N ASN A 285 -11.67 -6.67 -6.71
CA ASN A 285 -10.92 -7.82 -7.22
C ASN A 285 -11.82 -9.06 -7.13
N VAL A 286 -11.75 -9.92 -8.13
CA VAL A 286 -12.55 -11.16 -8.20
C VAL A 286 -11.66 -12.32 -7.80
N VAL A 287 -12.13 -13.11 -6.86
CA VAL A 287 -11.41 -14.31 -6.40
C VAL A 287 -11.48 -15.38 -7.47
N VAL A 288 -10.34 -15.92 -7.85
CA VAL A 288 -10.22 -17.03 -8.81
C VAL A 288 -9.73 -18.32 -8.14
N ALA A 289 -9.52 -18.29 -6.83
CA ALA A 289 -9.22 -19.45 -5.99
C ALA A 289 -10.34 -20.50 -5.99
N GLU A 290 -9.96 -21.76 -5.83
CA GLU A 290 -10.88 -22.85 -5.53
C GLU A 290 -11.51 -22.72 -4.15
N GLY A 291 -12.73 -23.25 -3.99
CA GLY A 291 -13.48 -23.26 -2.73
C GLY A 291 -12.89 -24.15 -1.64
N SER A 292 -11.95 -25.02 -2.00
CA SER A 292 -11.15 -25.83 -1.08
C SER A 292 -10.13 -24.99 -0.28
N ILE A 293 -9.76 -23.80 -0.79
CA ILE A 293 -8.82 -22.90 -0.11
C ILE A 293 -9.53 -22.22 1.06
N ALA A 294 -9.32 -22.74 2.26
CA ALA A 294 -9.90 -22.19 3.50
C ALA A 294 -9.18 -20.92 4.00
N ASP A 295 -7.90 -20.74 3.65
CA ASP A 295 -7.15 -19.54 4.00
C ASP A 295 -7.63 -18.34 3.17
N LEU A 296 -8.24 -17.37 3.85
CA LEU A 296 -8.74 -16.16 3.24
C LEU A 296 -7.63 -15.31 2.62
N ARG A 297 -6.44 -15.23 3.23
CA ARG A 297 -5.33 -14.45 2.64
C ARG A 297 -4.92 -15.06 1.31
N ARG A 298 -4.70 -16.37 1.29
CA ARG A 298 -4.38 -17.09 0.04
C ARG A 298 -5.47 -16.93 -1.02
N SER A 299 -6.75 -16.88 -0.62
CA SER A 299 -7.87 -16.62 -1.54
C SER A 299 -7.84 -15.18 -2.09
N VAL A 300 -7.42 -14.20 -1.28
CA VAL A 300 -7.26 -12.81 -1.72
C VAL A 300 -6.06 -12.63 -2.64
N ASP A 301 -4.95 -13.31 -2.37
CA ASP A 301 -3.75 -13.27 -3.21
C ASP A 301 -4.03 -13.90 -4.59
N LEU A 302 -4.86 -14.94 -4.62
CA LEU A 302 -5.42 -15.56 -5.83
C LEU A 302 -6.67 -14.83 -6.32
N SER A 303 -6.55 -13.51 -6.51
CA SER A 303 -7.58 -12.68 -7.11
C SER A 303 -7.09 -11.95 -8.35
N ALA A 304 -8.01 -11.64 -9.26
CA ALA A 304 -7.74 -10.87 -10.47
C ALA A 304 -8.49 -9.52 -10.42
N PRO A 305 -7.98 -8.47 -11.11
CA PRO A 305 -8.65 -7.18 -11.18
C PRO A 305 -10.10 -7.32 -11.66
N GLY A 306 -11.05 -6.66 -10.98
CA GLY A 306 -12.47 -6.72 -11.31
C GLY A 306 -12.81 -6.21 -12.72
N SER A 307 -11.96 -5.34 -13.27
CA SER A 307 -12.07 -4.87 -14.65
C SER A 307 -12.04 -6.00 -15.68
N ASN A 308 -11.31 -7.09 -15.41
CA ASN A 308 -11.26 -8.28 -16.28
C ASN A 308 -12.61 -9.00 -16.34
N PHE A 309 -13.50 -8.72 -15.39
CA PHE A 309 -14.85 -9.27 -15.27
C PHE A 309 -15.93 -8.20 -15.46
N GLY A 310 -15.56 -7.02 -15.98
CA GLY A 310 -16.48 -5.90 -16.20
C GLY A 310 -17.09 -5.34 -14.91
N VAL A 311 -16.32 -5.34 -13.81
CA VAL A 311 -16.68 -4.68 -12.55
C VAL A 311 -15.86 -3.41 -12.39
N ASP A 312 -16.54 -2.26 -12.41
CA ASP A 312 -15.89 -0.96 -12.32
C ASP A 312 -15.55 -0.54 -10.89
N SER A 313 -14.54 0.32 -10.77
CA SER A 313 -14.20 1.01 -9.53
C SER A 313 -15.23 2.09 -9.17
N LEU A 314 -15.34 2.42 -7.89
CA LEU A 314 -16.23 3.47 -7.39
C LEU A 314 -15.46 4.47 -6.53
N ARG A 315 -15.62 5.78 -6.78
CA ARG A 315 -15.04 6.82 -5.92
C ARG A 315 -16.04 7.27 -4.87
N LEU A 316 -15.63 7.24 -3.61
CA LEU A 316 -16.48 7.55 -2.47
C LEU A 316 -15.77 8.50 -1.51
N SER A 317 -16.53 9.43 -0.93
CA SER A 317 -16.06 10.22 0.20
C SER A 317 -16.21 9.41 1.49
N PRO A 318 -15.15 9.20 2.28
CA PRO A 318 -15.23 8.48 3.54
C PRO A 318 -16.13 9.13 4.60
N ALA A 319 -16.30 10.46 4.54
CA ALA A 319 -17.17 11.20 5.45
C ALA A 319 -18.68 11.02 5.14
N ASP A 320 -19.00 10.38 4.02
CA ASP A 320 -20.36 10.20 3.53
C ASP A 320 -21.05 8.96 4.12
N SER A 321 -22.36 8.84 3.91
CA SER A 321 -23.19 7.75 4.43
C SER A 321 -24.28 7.29 3.46
N GLY A 322 -24.89 6.14 3.75
CA GLY A 322 -26.06 5.63 3.04
C GLY A 322 -25.74 4.55 2.02
N ALA A 323 -26.73 4.22 1.18
CA ALA A 323 -26.61 3.11 0.24
C ALA A 323 -25.61 3.42 -0.88
N ARG A 324 -24.74 2.46 -1.19
CA ARG A 324 -23.81 2.45 -2.33
C ARG A 324 -24.05 1.19 -3.15
N SER A 325 -23.86 1.29 -4.45
CA SER A 325 -24.13 0.19 -5.37
C SER A 325 -23.00 -0.05 -6.34
N LEU A 326 -22.64 -1.31 -6.57
CA LEU A 326 -21.74 -1.72 -7.64
C LEU A 326 -22.48 -2.64 -8.61
N SER A 327 -22.33 -2.41 -9.91
CA SER A 327 -22.85 -3.30 -10.93
C SER A 327 -21.96 -4.53 -11.04
N LEU A 328 -22.53 -5.72 -10.83
CA LEU A 328 -21.84 -7.00 -10.94
C LEU A 328 -22.39 -7.84 -12.11
N VAL A 329 -23.15 -7.25 -13.04
CA VAL A 329 -23.84 -7.99 -14.10
C VAL A 329 -22.89 -8.86 -14.92
N ASN A 330 -21.73 -8.32 -15.30
CA ASN A 330 -20.72 -9.03 -16.08
C ASN A 330 -20.01 -10.09 -15.25
N LEU A 331 -19.73 -9.81 -13.97
CA LEU A 331 -19.16 -10.79 -13.06
C LEU A 331 -20.06 -12.01 -12.85
N VAL A 332 -21.36 -11.79 -12.59
CA VAL A 332 -22.31 -12.91 -12.40
C VAL A 332 -22.42 -13.75 -13.67
N ARG A 333 -22.37 -13.12 -14.86
CA ARG A 333 -22.29 -13.85 -16.13
C ARG A 333 -20.97 -14.60 -16.29
N ALA A 334 -19.85 -13.99 -15.92
CA ALA A 334 -18.53 -14.62 -16.01
C ALA A 334 -18.38 -15.82 -15.06
N TRP A 335 -19.08 -15.83 -13.92
CA TRP A 335 -19.12 -16.98 -13.02
C TRP A 335 -19.70 -18.25 -13.65
N HIS A 336 -20.46 -18.17 -14.74
CA HIS A 336 -20.86 -19.35 -15.50
C HIS A 336 -19.70 -19.98 -16.28
N ALA A 337 -18.71 -19.17 -16.69
CA ALA A 337 -17.54 -19.66 -17.41
C ALA A 337 -16.44 -20.19 -16.46
N LEU A 338 -16.55 -19.94 -15.15
CA LEU A 338 -15.60 -20.45 -14.16
C LEU A 338 -16.02 -21.84 -13.65
N PRO A 339 -15.06 -22.71 -13.30
CA PRO A 339 -15.36 -23.97 -12.62
C PRO A 339 -16.34 -23.78 -11.45
N THR A 340 -17.24 -24.74 -11.27
CA THR A 340 -18.21 -24.73 -10.16
C THR A 340 -17.52 -24.80 -8.79
N THR A 341 -16.29 -25.31 -8.77
CA THR A 341 -15.41 -25.36 -7.59
C THR A 341 -14.78 -24.00 -7.24
N THR A 342 -14.76 -23.03 -8.15
CA THR A 342 -14.19 -21.69 -7.89
C THR A 342 -15.05 -20.89 -6.90
N GLN A 343 -14.43 -20.18 -5.98
CA GLN A 343 -15.15 -19.33 -5.04
C GLN A 343 -15.89 -18.22 -5.77
N ARG A 344 -17.20 -18.09 -5.51
CA ARG A 344 -17.99 -16.94 -5.94
C ARG A 344 -17.76 -15.83 -4.91
N ALA A 345 -16.63 -15.13 -5.01
CA ALA A 345 -16.21 -14.14 -4.02
C ALA A 345 -15.61 -12.88 -4.64
N LEU A 346 -15.71 -11.78 -3.90
CA LEU A 346 -15.20 -10.46 -4.25
C LEU A 346 -14.33 -9.94 -3.10
N VAL A 347 -13.20 -9.34 -3.46
CA VAL A 347 -12.36 -8.57 -2.56
C VAL A 347 -12.52 -7.10 -2.91
N LEU A 348 -12.77 -6.28 -1.91
CA LEU A 348 -12.82 -4.84 -2.03
C LEU A 348 -11.57 -4.24 -1.40
N ARG A 349 -10.82 -3.47 -2.19
CA ARG A 349 -9.60 -2.78 -1.76
C ARG A 349 -9.65 -1.30 -2.12
N ALA A 350 -8.84 -0.49 -1.46
CA ALA A 350 -8.57 0.86 -1.93
C ALA A 350 -7.58 0.80 -3.12
N ARG A 351 -7.60 1.77 -4.02
CA ARG A 351 -6.61 1.86 -5.10
C ARG A 351 -5.19 2.05 -4.55
N PHE A 352 -5.02 3.02 -3.64
CA PHE A 352 -3.73 3.37 -3.03
C PHE A 352 -3.60 2.76 -1.63
N GLU A 353 -3.68 1.42 -1.53
CA GLU A 353 -3.52 0.71 -0.24
C GLU A 353 -2.18 1.04 0.41
N GLY A 354 -2.18 1.30 1.72
CA GLY A 354 -0.98 1.68 2.47
C GLY A 354 -0.45 3.07 2.15
N ALA A 355 -0.89 3.68 1.05
CA ALA A 355 -0.48 5.00 0.57
C ALA A 355 -1.53 6.11 0.84
N GLN A 356 -2.59 5.79 1.58
CA GLN A 356 -3.65 6.73 1.95
C GLN A 356 -4.24 6.39 3.32
N ALA A 357 -4.39 7.40 4.18
CA ALA A 357 -4.94 7.25 5.53
C ALA A 357 -6.47 7.06 5.57
N ALA A 358 -7.16 7.55 4.54
CA ALA A 358 -8.60 7.44 4.45
C ALA A 358 -9.07 5.98 4.30
N ALA A 359 -10.15 5.64 5.00
CA ALA A 359 -10.78 4.32 4.95
C ALA A 359 -12.28 4.46 4.68
N LEU A 360 -12.83 3.58 3.85
CA LEU A 360 -14.28 3.42 3.70
C LEU A 360 -14.80 2.42 4.72
N ARG A 361 -15.98 2.69 5.25
CA ARG A 361 -16.64 1.86 6.25
C ARG A 361 -18.04 1.46 5.80
N PHE A 362 -18.34 0.18 5.83
CA PHE A 362 -19.63 -0.38 5.47
C PHE A 362 -20.16 -1.29 6.56
N VAL A 363 -21.48 -1.42 6.65
CA VAL A 363 -22.12 -2.42 7.51
C VAL A 363 -21.77 -3.83 7.00
N SER A 364 -21.46 -4.75 7.89
CA SER A 364 -21.22 -6.18 7.59
C SER A 364 -22.48 -7.03 7.66
N ALA A 365 -22.33 -8.31 7.35
CA ALA A 365 -23.34 -9.34 7.51
C ALA A 365 -23.85 -9.50 8.96
N GLU A 366 -23.08 -9.06 9.96
CA GLU A 366 -23.50 -9.07 11.38
C GLU A 366 -24.38 -7.87 11.75
N GLY A 367 -24.49 -6.86 10.88
CA GLY A 367 -25.28 -5.65 11.13
C GLY A 367 -26.80 -5.86 11.09
N SER A 368 -27.54 -4.76 11.16
CA SER A 368 -29.01 -4.78 11.01
C SER A 368 -29.43 -5.38 9.65
N PRO A 369 -30.40 -6.32 9.59
CA PRO A 369 -30.76 -7.02 8.36
C PRO A 369 -31.06 -6.14 7.14
N THR A 370 -31.62 -4.94 7.34
CA THR A 370 -31.93 -4.00 6.26
C THR A 370 -30.72 -3.24 5.71
N GLN A 371 -29.59 -3.29 6.42
CA GLN A 371 -28.37 -2.56 6.09
C GLN A 371 -27.22 -3.49 5.66
N ARG A 372 -27.38 -4.81 5.79
CA ARG A 372 -26.36 -5.81 5.42
C ARG A 372 -26.00 -5.71 3.93
N PRO A 373 -24.76 -6.10 3.58
CA PRO A 373 -24.36 -6.29 2.18
C PRO A 373 -25.31 -7.26 1.47
N ARG A 374 -25.80 -6.89 0.28
CA ARG A 374 -26.78 -7.69 -0.48
C ARG A 374 -26.47 -7.69 -1.96
N LEU A 375 -26.65 -8.83 -2.64
CA LEU A 375 -26.54 -8.92 -4.09
C LEU A 375 -27.93 -9.13 -4.70
N ARG A 376 -28.47 -8.08 -5.32
CA ARG A 376 -29.76 -8.14 -6.02
C ARG A 376 -29.54 -8.60 -7.45
N ILE A 377 -30.26 -9.63 -7.88
CA ILE A 377 -30.15 -10.20 -9.22
C ILE A 377 -31.52 -10.24 -9.88
N SER A 378 -31.63 -9.61 -11.05
CA SER A 378 -32.81 -9.69 -11.92
C SER A 378 -32.44 -10.50 -13.15
N PHE A 379 -33.25 -11.49 -13.49
CA PHE A 379 -32.93 -12.49 -14.51
C PHE A 379 -34.15 -12.95 -15.30
N ILE A 380 -33.88 -13.55 -16.45
CA ILE A 380 -34.86 -14.22 -17.29
C ILE A 380 -34.46 -15.70 -17.33
N PRO A 381 -35.29 -16.63 -16.80
CA PRO A 381 -35.04 -18.06 -16.94
C PRO A 381 -34.90 -18.44 -18.42
N ARG A 382 -33.92 -19.29 -18.75
CA ARG A 382 -33.86 -19.91 -20.07
C ARG A 382 -34.89 -21.04 -20.08
N THR A 383 -35.93 -20.91 -20.88
CA THR A 383 -36.78 -22.04 -21.23
C THR A 383 -36.04 -22.86 -22.28
N GLU A 384 -35.66 -24.08 -21.94
CA GLU A 384 -35.27 -25.05 -22.95
C GLU A 384 -36.51 -25.29 -23.82
N PHE A 385 -36.44 -24.90 -25.09
CA PHE A 385 -37.37 -25.43 -26.06
C PHE A 385 -37.00 -26.90 -26.22
N ALA A 386 -37.87 -27.81 -25.76
CA ALA A 386 -37.77 -29.20 -26.15
C ALA A 386 -37.73 -29.25 -27.69
N LEU A 387 -36.65 -29.79 -28.24
CA LEU A 387 -36.61 -30.13 -29.67
C LEU A 387 -37.74 -31.14 -29.93
N PRO A 388 -38.53 -30.96 -31.01
CA PRO A 388 -39.66 -31.83 -31.32
C PRO A 388 -39.23 -33.28 -31.62
#